data_AF-A0A4D4LFH6-F1
#
_entry.id   AF-A0A4D4LFH6-F1
#
_cell.length_a   1.000
_cell.length_b   1.000
_cell.length_c   1.000
_cell.angle_alpha   90.00
_cell.angle_beta   90.00
_cell.angle_gamma   90.00
#
_symmetry.space_group_name_H-M   'P 1'
#
loop_
_entity.id
_entity.type
_entity.pdbx_description
1 polymer ?
#
loop_
_entity_poly.entity_id
_entity_poly.type
_entity_poly.pdbx_seq_one_letter_code
_entity_poly.pdbx_strand_id
1 'polypeptide(L)'
;MSRVLIAGESWISQSTHIKGVDSFTTSTYVTGVEPLRRALEGRGHEVTHLPAHLVPGQFPGDADALAGYDVVILSDIGANSLQLSPRCSSGARRGPTGSTHCADGSATAAGC
;
A
#
# COMPACT_ATOMS: atom_id res chain seq x y z
N MET A 1 5.11 -18.56 15.12
CA MET A 1 4.66 -17.16 14.99
C MET A 1 5.44 -16.53 13.85
N SER A 2 4.77 -15.84 12.93
CA SER A 2 5.44 -15.00 11.94
C SER A 2 4.84 -13.60 12.02
N ARG A 3 5.68 -12.58 11.84
CA ARG A 3 5.30 -11.17 11.75
C ARG A 3 5.01 -10.84 10.29
N VAL A 4 3.75 -10.56 9.99
CA VAL A 4 3.25 -10.36 8.63
C VAL A 4 2.85 -8.90 8.45
N LEU A 5 3.43 -8.24 7.45
CA LEU A 5 2.97 -6.94 6.97
C LEU A 5 2.06 -7.13 5.77
N ILE A 6 0.83 -6.62 5.84
CA ILE A 6 -0.08 -6.51 4.69
C ILE A 6 -0.15 -5.05 4.29
N ALA A 7 0.34 -4.70 3.11
CA ALA A 7 0.25 -3.36 2.56
C ALA A 7 -0.79 -3.31 1.42
N GLY A 8 -1.73 -2.37 1.51
CA GLY A 8 -2.85 -2.25 0.57
C GLY A 8 -4.19 -2.57 1.21
N GLU A 9 -5.04 -3.37 0.55
CA GLU A 9 -6.35 -3.83 1.04
C GLU A 9 -7.23 -2.72 1.63
N SER A 10 -7.16 -1.53 1.04
CA SER A 10 -8.00 -0.39 1.41
C SER A 10 -8.17 0.52 0.22
N TRP A 11 -9.34 1.11 0.06
CA TRP A 11 -9.64 2.02 -1.04
C TRP A 11 -10.56 3.15 -0.58
N ILE A 12 -10.48 4.26 -1.31
CA ILE A 12 -11.40 5.39 -1.18
C ILE A 12 -12.19 5.45 -2.47
N SER A 13 -13.52 5.35 -2.37
CA SER A 13 -14.42 5.48 -3.52
C SER A 13 -15.08 6.83 -3.47
N GLN A 14 -14.93 7.62 -4.53
CA GLN A 14 -15.66 8.87 -4.71
C GLN A 14 -16.69 8.69 -5.82
N SER A 15 -17.97 8.87 -5.48
CA SER A 15 -19.10 8.73 -6.38
C SER A 15 -19.79 10.08 -6.55
N THR A 16 -19.86 10.57 -7.79
CA THR A 16 -20.68 11.74 -8.12
C THR A 16 -22.05 11.30 -8.58
N HIS A 17 -23.08 11.82 -7.93
CA HIS A 17 -24.48 11.53 -8.21
C HIS A 17 -25.10 12.75 -8.88
N ILE A 18 -25.62 12.56 -10.09
CA ILE A 18 -26.29 13.61 -10.86
C ILE A 18 -27.77 13.27 -10.95
N LYS A 19 -28.64 14.19 -10.53
CA LYS A 19 -30.10 14.02 -10.53
C LYS A 19 -30.75 15.30 -11.07
N GLY A 20 -31.11 15.32 -12.35
CA GLY A 20 -31.62 16.52 -12.99
C GLY A 20 -30.57 17.64 -12.97
N VAL A 21 -30.90 18.77 -12.35
CA VAL A 21 -29.99 19.92 -12.18
C VAL A 21 -29.05 19.79 -10.97
N ASP A 22 -29.28 18.79 -10.10
CA ASP A 22 -28.50 18.60 -8.88
C ASP A 22 -27.28 17.72 -9.13
N SER A 23 -26.17 18.06 -8.46
CA SER A 23 -24.97 17.24 -8.36
C SER A 23 -24.49 17.20 -6.92
N PHE A 24 -24.21 16.00 -6.43
CA PHE A 24 -23.60 15.81 -5.11
C PHE A 24 -22.60 14.67 -5.16
N THR A 25 -21.60 14.72 -4.28
CA THR A 25 -20.53 13.72 -4.23
C THR A 25 -20.57 12.99 -2.89
N THR A 26 -20.38 11.68 -2.95
CA THR A 26 -20.19 10.82 -1.78
C THR A 26 -18.78 10.25 -1.81
N SER A 27 -18.07 10.31 -0.69
CA SER A 27 -16.77 9.66 -0.53
C SER A 27 -16.84 8.61 0.57
N THR A 28 -16.39 7.39 0.28
CA THR A 28 -16.35 6.28 1.23
C THR A 28 -14.94 5.74 1.36
N TYR A 29 -14.60 5.25 2.55
CA TYR A 29 -13.36 4.53 2.82
C TYR A 29 -13.71 3.11 3.25
N VAL A 30 -13.03 2.12 2.67
CA VAL A 30 -13.27 0.70 2.92
C VAL A 30 -11.94 -0.02 3.07
N THR A 31 -11.93 -1.05 3.92
CA THR A 31 -10.81 -1.98 4.09
C THR A 31 -11.26 -3.40 3.76
N GLY A 32 -10.50 -4.10 2.91
CA GLY A 32 -10.72 -5.49 2.52
C GLY A 32 -9.95 -6.52 3.35
N VAL A 33 -9.05 -6.07 4.24
CA VAL A 33 -8.05 -6.90 4.91
C VAL A 33 -8.61 -7.95 5.88
N GLU A 34 -9.81 -7.73 6.43
CA GLU A 34 -10.30 -8.44 7.62
C GLU A 34 -10.37 -9.97 7.48
N PRO A 35 -10.87 -10.55 6.37
CA PRO A 35 -10.87 -12.01 6.20
C PRO A 35 -9.47 -12.61 6.20
N LEU A 36 -8.51 -11.96 5.52
CA LEU A 36 -7.13 -12.42 5.46
C LEU A 36 -6.43 -12.27 6.81
N ARG A 37 -6.61 -11.12 7.46
CA ARG A 37 -6.13 -10.86 8.83
C ARG A 37 -6.58 -11.96 9.78
N ARG A 38 -7.89 -12.23 9.85
CA ARG A 38 -8.46 -13.25 10.74
C ARG A 38 -7.91 -14.64 10.44
N ALA A 39 -7.73 -14.99 9.16
CA ALA A 39 -7.19 -16.30 8.78
C ALA A 39 -5.73 -16.48 9.24
N LEU A 40 -4.93 -15.43 9.19
CA LEU A 40 -3.53 -15.42 9.64
C LEU A 40 -3.42 -15.39 11.17
N GLU A 41 -4.14 -14.48 11.83
CA GLU A 41 -4.17 -14.37 13.29
C GLU A 41 -4.74 -15.65 13.93
N GLY A 42 -5.75 -16.27 13.30
CA GLY A 42 -6.29 -17.57 13.71
C GLY A 42 -5.30 -18.75 13.61
N ARG A 43 -4.19 -18.59 12.89
CA ARG A 43 -3.06 -19.54 12.86
C ARG A 43 -1.89 -19.11 13.76
N GLY A 44 -2.06 -18.06 14.56
CA GLY A 44 -1.00 -17.54 15.42
C GLY A 44 0.07 -16.78 14.64
N HIS A 45 -0.31 -15.99 13.65
CA HIS A 45 0.59 -14.98 13.07
C HIS A 45 0.26 -13.60 13.64
N GLU A 46 1.27 -12.75 13.75
CA GLU A 46 1.10 -11.35 14.12
C GLU A 46 0.93 -10.54 12.84
N VAL A 47 -0.18 -9.81 12.69
CA VAL A 47 -0.51 -9.11 11.44
C VAL A 47 -0.53 -7.60 11.64
N THR A 48 0.35 -6.91 10.93
CA THR A 48 0.30 -5.46 10.75
C THR A 48 -0.37 -5.15 9.41
N HIS A 49 -1.37 -4.27 9.40
CA HIS A 49 -1.98 -3.78 8.15
C HIS A 49 -1.57 -2.33 7.94
N LEU A 50 -1.06 -2.06 6.75
CA LEU A 50 -0.75 -0.73 6.25
C LEU A 50 -1.72 -0.39 5.10
N PRO A 51 -2.76 0.41 5.36
CA PRO A 51 -3.70 0.85 4.34
C PRO A 51 -3.03 1.51 3.13
N ALA A 52 -3.56 1.26 1.94
CA ALA A 52 -3.06 1.75 0.65
C ALA A 52 -2.69 3.23 0.62
N HIS A 53 -3.53 4.10 1.23
CA HIS A 53 -3.30 5.55 1.24
C HIS A 53 -2.14 5.99 2.14
N LEU A 54 -1.67 5.11 3.05
CA LEU A 54 -0.50 5.36 3.91
C LEU A 54 0.79 4.76 3.35
N VAL A 55 0.70 3.78 2.43
CA VAL A 55 1.85 3.11 1.82
C VAL A 55 2.92 4.10 1.30
N PRO A 56 2.58 5.15 0.52
CA PRO A 56 3.60 6.05 -0.02
C PRO A 56 4.43 6.76 1.05
N GLY A 57 3.89 6.98 2.25
CA GLY A 57 4.56 7.72 3.32
C GLY A 57 5.17 6.84 4.40
N GLN A 58 4.67 5.61 4.58
CA GLN A 58 4.95 4.79 5.76
C GLN A 58 5.43 3.37 5.45
N PHE A 59 5.50 2.99 4.17
CA PHE A 59 6.06 1.69 3.82
C PHE A 59 7.53 1.60 4.23
N PRO A 60 7.99 0.48 4.83
CA PRO A 60 9.39 0.29 5.21
C PRO A 60 10.33 0.56 4.03
N GLY A 61 11.21 1.56 4.17
CA GLY A 61 11.98 2.11 3.06
C GLY A 61 13.33 1.44 2.79
N ASP A 62 13.76 0.54 3.68
CA ASP A 62 15.05 -0.15 3.62
C ASP A 62 14.96 -1.58 4.17
N ALA A 63 16.03 -2.35 3.97
CA ALA A 63 16.09 -3.75 4.37
C ALA A 63 16.04 -3.94 5.89
N ASP A 64 16.59 -3.01 6.67
CA ASP A 64 16.61 -3.09 8.14
C ASP A 64 15.19 -2.91 8.70
N ALA A 65 14.42 -1.96 8.17
CA ALA A 65 13.02 -1.78 8.52
C ALA A 65 12.16 -2.97 8.09
N LEU A 66 12.45 -3.57 6.93
CA LEU A 66 11.75 -4.77 6.45
C LEU A 66 12.10 -6.03 7.26
N ALA A 67 13.30 -6.12 7.84
CA ALA A 67 13.70 -7.25 8.69
C ALA A 67 12.85 -7.39 9.97
N GLY A 68 12.06 -6.36 10.31
CA GLY A 68 11.01 -6.43 11.33
C GLY A 68 9.85 -7.37 10.98
N TYR A 69 9.74 -7.79 9.72
CA TYR A 69 8.68 -8.68 9.22
C TYR A 69 9.29 -9.93 8.59
N ASP A 70 8.66 -11.07 8.82
CA ASP A 70 9.08 -12.33 8.23
C ASP A 70 8.42 -12.54 6.85
N VAL A 71 7.26 -11.90 6.63
CA VAL A 71 6.50 -11.93 5.37
C VAL A 71 5.90 -10.56 5.09
N VAL A 72 6.02 -10.10 3.84
CA VAL A 72 5.35 -8.90 3.33
C VAL A 72 4.38 -9.29 2.22
N ILE A 73 3.13 -8.89 2.35
CA ILE A 73 2.05 -9.13 1.41
C ILE A 73 1.66 -7.78 0.80
N LEU A 74 1.80 -7.67 -0.52
CA LEU A 74 1.27 -6.56 -1.30
C LEU A 74 -0.04 -7.03 -1.93
N SER A 75 -1.17 -6.43 -1.56
CA SER A 75 -2.47 -6.87 -2.05
C SER A 75 -3.38 -5.68 -2.31
N ASP A 76 -4.05 -5.69 -3.48
CA ASP A 76 -4.85 -4.58 -4.01
C ASP A 76 -4.14 -3.20 -3.88
N ILE A 77 -2.88 -3.17 -4.32
CA ILE A 77 -2.03 -1.98 -4.27
C ILE A 77 -1.20 -1.86 -5.55
N GLY A 78 -1.24 -0.70 -6.20
CA GLY A 78 -0.45 -0.42 -7.38
C GLY A 78 1.01 -0.09 -7.06
N ALA A 79 1.94 -0.47 -7.95
CA ALA A 79 3.37 -0.20 -7.79
C ALA A 79 3.71 1.29 -7.61
N ASN A 80 2.91 2.18 -8.20
CA ASN A 80 3.06 3.63 -8.04
C ASN A 80 3.00 4.08 -6.58
N SER A 81 2.22 3.42 -5.73
CA SER A 81 2.13 3.76 -4.31
C SER A 81 3.44 3.50 -3.57
N LEU A 82 4.30 2.61 -4.09
CA LEU A 82 5.64 2.35 -3.54
C LEU A 82 6.70 3.26 -4.19
N GLN A 83 6.60 3.47 -5.50
CA GLN A 83 7.61 4.20 -6.29
C GLN A 83 7.51 5.72 -6.17
N LEU A 84 6.28 6.25 -6.02
CA LEU A 84 6.00 7.69 -5.99
C LEU A 84 5.80 8.21 -4.56
N SER A 85 6.60 7.69 -3.61
CA SER A 85 6.60 8.20 -2.24
C SER A 85 6.83 9.72 -2.23
N PRO A 86 6.27 10.49 -1.28
CA PRO A 86 6.51 11.93 -1.17
C PRO A 86 8.00 12.30 -1.06
N ARG A 87 8.80 11.37 -0.51
CA ARG A 87 10.26 11.47 -0.45
C ARG A 87 10.92 11.38 -1.82
N CYS A 88 10.29 10.69 -2.78
CA CYS A 88 10.74 10.59 -4.16
C CYS A 88 10.24 11.75 -5.05
N SER A 89 9.02 12.26 -4.80
CA SER A 89 8.39 13.28 -5.66
C SER A 89 8.82 14.72 -5.39
N SER A 90 9.27 15.06 -4.16
CA SER A 90 9.60 16.44 -3.74
C SER A 90 11.00 16.95 -4.15
N GLY A 91 11.76 16.17 -4.91
CA GLY A 91 13.04 16.58 -5.47
C GLY A 91 13.83 15.39 -5.97
N ALA A 92 13.86 15.21 -7.28
CA ALA A 92 14.59 14.14 -7.96
C ALA A 92 16.06 14.12 -7.54
N ARG A 93 16.38 13.33 -6.53
CA ARG A 93 17.76 12.96 -6.19
C ARG A 93 17.83 11.45 -6.32
N ARG A 94 18.56 10.99 -7.34
CA ARG A 94 18.92 9.58 -7.47
C ARG A 94 19.61 9.18 -6.17
N GLY A 95 19.02 8.24 -5.42
CA GLY A 95 19.75 7.55 -4.37
C GLY A 95 20.87 6.74 -5.02
N PRO A 96 22.07 6.67 -4.41
CA PRO A 96 23.12 5.79 -4.91
C PRO A 96 22.58 4.36 -4.93
N THR A 97 22.90 3.63 -6.00
CA THR A 97 22.53 2.23 -6.22
C THR A 97 22.71 1.41 -4.95
N GLY A 98 21.60 0.98 -4.34
CA GLY A 98 21.64 0.13 -3.14
C GLY A 98 20.35 0.04 -2.33
N SER A 99 19.63 1.13 -2.06
CA SER A 99 18.52 1.08 -1.08
C SER A 99 17.59 2.30 -1.08
N THR A 100 17.04 2.70 -2.23
CA THR A 100 15.98 3.71 -2.25
C THR A 100 15.03 3.41 -3.40
N HIS A 101 13.79 3.02 -3.11
CA HIS A 101 12.73 2.71 -4.07
C HIS A 101 12.22 3.96 -4.83
N CYS A 102 13.11 4.75 -5.41
CA CYS A 102 12.82 5.57 -6.58
C CYS A 102 13.15 4.72 -7.81
N ALA A 103 12.29 3.77 -8.16
CA ALA A 103 12.47 2.97 -9.37
C ALA A 103 12.08 3.81 -10.59
N ASP A 104 12.94 3.87 -11.61
CA ASP A 104 12.53 4.25 -12.97
C ASP A 104 11.42 3.27 -13.38
N GLY A 105 10.28 3.78 -13.85
CA GLY A 105 9.01 3.06 -13.99
C GLY A 105 8.99 1.92 -15.02
N SER A 106 9.75 0.84 -14.79
CA SER A 106 9.79 -0.36 -15.63
C SER A 106 9.46 -1.66 -14.88
N ALA A 107 8.84 -1.59 -13.70
CA ALA A 107 8.35 -2.78 -13.02
C ALA A 107 7.03 -3.23 -13.66
N THR A 108 7.14 -4.11 -14.65
CA THR A 108 6.06 -4.94 -15.18
C THR A 108 5.26 -5.55 -14.03
N ALA A 109 3.99 -5.18 -13.91
CA ALA A 109 3.02 -5.89 -13.09
C ALA A 109 2.88 -7.32 -13.66
N ALA A 110 3.50 -8.28 -13.00
CA ALA A 110 3.27 -9.69 -13.22
C ALA A 110 2.50 -10.23 -12.01
N GLY A 111 1.22 -10.53 -12.23
CA GLY A 111 0.34 -11.13 -11.25
C GLY A 111 -1.11 -11.00 -11.72
N CYS A 112 -1.62 -12.05 -12.36
CA CYS A 112 -3.03 -12.23 -12.73
C CYS A 112 -3.98 -12.12 -11.54
#